data_AF-A0A7Y5BJ80-F1
#
_entry.id   AF-A0A7Y5BJ80-F1
#
_cell.length_a   1.000
_cell.length_b   1.000
_cell.length_c   1.000
_cell.angle_alpha   90.00
_cell.angle_beta   90.00
_cell.angle_gamma   90.00
#
_symmetry.space_group_name_H-M   'P 1'
#
loop_
_entity.id
_entity.type
_entity.pdbx_description
1 polymer ?
#
loop_
_entity_poly.entity_id
_entity_poly.type
_entity_poly.pdbx_seq_one_letter_code
_entity_poly.pdbx_strand_id
1 'polypeptide(L)'
;MGRSAAAFNKLLNAMRKLSVEVNDEEICRRFETLMQTSKEDLNLNSVRSLLQNPVEFEPKEIPEPYTQYVRHFIYMVKRNEKSGNNKHFYSDGESSEKKRVLYPDSIKLVRTKSK
;
A
#
# COMPACT_ATOMS: atom_id res chain seq x y z
N MET A 1 4.47 -26.79 11.77
CA MET A 1 5.51 -25.77 11.52
C MET A 1 5.12 -24.99 10.27
N GLY A 2 4.55 -23.80 10.43
CA GLY A 2 4.05 -22.98 9.32
C GLY A 2 5.20 -22.31 8.56
N ARG A 3 5.23 -22.44 7.24
CA ARG A 3 6.21 -21.81 6.35
C ARG A 3 6.14 -20.29 6.48
N SER A 4 7.29 -19.60 6.46
CA SER A 4 7.40 -18.15 6.53
C SER A 4 6.88 -17.51 5.23
N ALA A 5 5.56 -17.33 5.13
CA ALA A 5 4.90 -16.58 4.05
C ALA A 5 4.94 -15.07 4.34
N ALA A 6 6.12 -14.55 4.63
CA ALA A 6 6.29 -13.18 5.12
C ALA A 6 5.89 -12.14 4.06
N ALA A 7 6.11 -12.41 2.77
CA ALA A 7 5.76 -11.48 1.70
C ALA A 7 4.25 -11.46 1.46
N PHE A 8 3.63 -12.63 1.31
CA PHE A 8 2.17 -12.73 1.21
C PHE A 8 1.43 -12.08 2.37
N ASN A 9 1.83 -12.36 3.61
CA ASN A 9 1.17 -11.79 4.79
C ASN A 9 1.27 -10.27 4.83
N LYS A 10 2.39 -9.68 4.37
CA LYS A 10 2.52 -8.22 4.25
C LYS A 10 1.51 -7.64 3.28
N LEU A 11 1.35 -8.24 2.10
CA LEU A 11 0.38 -7.79 1.12
C LEU A 11 -1.06 -7.97 1.62
N LEU A 12 -1.41 -9.14 2.16
CA LEU A 12 -2.74 -9.42 2.69
C LEU A 12 -3.13 -8.46 3.82
N ASN A 13 -2.20 -8.17 4.74
CA ASN A 13 -2.44 -7.20 5.80
C ASN A 13 -2.63 -5.77 5.28
N ALA A 14 -1.87 -5.38 4.25
CA ALA A 14 -2.06 -4.08 3.59
C ALA A 14 -3.45 -3.99 2.90
N MET A 15 -3.88 -5.05 2.21
CA MET A 15 -5.21 -5.12 1.60
C MET A 15 -6.31 -5.00 2.67
N ARG A 16 -6.25 -5.78 3.74
CA ARG A 16 -7.23 -5.71 4.85
C ARG A 16 -7.33 -4.33 5.48
N LYS A 17 -6.21 -3.60 5.61
CA LYS A 17 -6.21 -2.22 6.10
C LYS A 17 -6.96 -1.25 5.17
N LEU A 18 -7.10 -1.55 3.88
CA LEU A 18 -7.79 -0.72 2.89
C LEU A 18 -9.23 -1.16 2.59
N SER A 19 -9.61 -2.36 3.03
CA SER A 19 -10.94 -2.93 2.79
C SER A 19 -12.02 -2.06 3.41
N VAL A 20 -12.98 -1.67 2.59
CA VAL A 20 -14.18 -0.93 3.04
C VAL A 20 -15.47 -1.49 2.41
N GLU A 21 -15.35 -2.25 1.33
CA GLU A 21 -16.49 -2.89 0.66
C GLU A 21 -16.46 -4.41 0.86
N VAL A 22 -17.63 -5.05 0.81
CA VAL A 22 -17.76 -6.52 0.90
C VAL A 22 -16.91 -7.24 -0.15
N ASN A 23 -16.81 -6.67 -1.35
CA ASN A 23 -15.98 -7.21 -2.43
C ASN A 23 -14.49 -7.28 -2.04
N ASP A 24 -13.98 -6.28 -1.31
CA ASP A 24 -12.58 -6.29 -0.85
C ASP A 24 -12.31 -7.44 0.13
N GLU A 25 -13.26 -7.69 1.03
CA GLU A 25 -13.19 -8.78 2.00
C GLU A 25 -13.24 -10.15 1.32
N GLU A 26 -14.07 -10.31 0.29
CA GLU A 26 -14.08 -11.53 -0.52
C GLU A 26 -12.77 -11.76 -1.24
N ILE A 27 -12.19 -10.72 -1.85
CA ILE A 27 -10.89 -10.81 -2.51
C ILE A 27 -9.79 -11.17 -1.50
N CYS A 28 -9.78 -10.56 -0.32
CA CYS A 28 -8.82 -10.91 0.74
C CYS A 28 -8.97 -12.37 1.20
N ARG A 29 -10.19 -12.87 1.38
CA ARG A 29 -10.44 -14.27 1.76
C ARG A 29 -9.99 -15.24 0.67
N ARG A 30 -10.32 -14.96 -0.60
CA ARG A 30 -9.86 -15.77 -1.73
C ARG A 30 -8.33 -15.79 -1.83
N PHE A 31 -7.69 -14.65 -1.61
CA PHE A 31 -6.23 -14.53 -1.62
C PHE A 31 -5.60 -15.37 -0.51
N GLU A 32 -6.12 -15.28 0.72
CA GLU A 32 -5.64 -16.05 1.87
C GLU A 32 -5.76 -17.55 1.65
N THR A 33 -6.89 -18.04 1.12
CA THR A 33 -7.06 -19.45 0.76
C THR A 33 -6.03 -19.89 -0.27
N LEU A 34 -5.77 -19.07 -1.29
CA LEU A 34 -4.78 -19.37 -2.32
C LEU A 34 -3.35 -19.39 -1.75
N MET A 35 -3.03 -18.51 -0.82
CA MET A 35 -1.73 -18.52 -0.12
C MET A 35 -1.52 -19.81 0.67
N GLN A 36 -2.58 -20.35 1.30
CA GLN A 36 -2.50 -21.61 2.07
C GLN A 36 -2.23 -22.84 1.20
N THR A 37 -2.61 -22.80 -0.07
CA THR A 37 -2.35 -23.90 -1.03
C THR A 37 -1.01 -23.73 -1.76
N SER A 38 -0.40 -22.54 -1.70
CA SER A 38 0.89 -22.29 -2.34
C SER A 38 2.06 -22.97 -1.61
N LYS A 39 3.01 -23.50 -2.39
CA LYS A 39 4.26 -24.05 -1.86
C LYS A 39 5.36 -22.98 -1.72
N GLU A 40 5.24 -21.88 -2.45
CA GLU A 40 6.23 -20.80 -2.56
C GLU A 40 5.60 -19.46 -2.18
N ASP A 41 6.37 -18.58 -1.51
CA ASP A 41 5.97 -17.21 -1.17
C ASP A 41 6.17 -16.27 -2.38
N LEU A 42 5.62 -15.05 -2.31
CA LEU A 42 5.97 -14.00 -3.26
C LEU A 42 7.41 -13.53 -3.05
N ASN A 43 7.98 -12.98 -4.12
CA ASN A 43 9.22 -12.25 -3.99
C ASN A 43 9.01 -11.05 -3.06
N LEU A 44 9.73 -11.07 -1.93
CA LEU A 44 9.65 -10.04 -0.90
C LEU A 44 10.00 -8.65 -1.43
N ASN A 45 10.94 -8.54 -2.39
CA ASN A 45 11.31 -7.25 -2.98
C ASN A 45 10.20 -6.71 -3.88
N SER A 46 9.53 -7.57 -4.65
CA SER A 46 8.37 -7.15 -5.45
C SER A 46 7.24 -6.66 -4.56
N VAL A 47 6.94 -7.37 -3.46
CA VAL A 47 5.93 -6.90 -2.48
C VAL A 47 6.36 -5.59 -1.84
N ARG A 48 7.65 -5.43 -1.52
CA ARG A 48 8.16 -4.18 -0.96
C ARG A 48 7.96 -2.99 -1.90
N SER A 49 8.33 -3.14 -3.17
CA SER A 49 8.14 -2.10 -4.20
C SER A 49 6.67 -1.78 -4.39
N LEU A 50 5.80 -2.81 -4.44
CA LEU A 50 4.35 -2.65 -4.55
C LEU A 50 3.78 -1.84 -3.38
N LEU A 51 4.20 -2.10 -2.14
CA LEU A 51 3.69 -1.38 -0.97
C LEU A 51 4.23 0.05 -0.86
N GLN A 52 5.37 0.34 -1.50
CA GLN A 52 5.99 1.66 -1.49
C GLN A 52 5.37 2.59 -2.54
N ASN A 53 5.24 2.11 -3.78
CA ASN A 53 4.71 2.88 -4.91
C ASN A 53 3.61 2.08 -5.64
N PRO A 54 2.47 1.81 -4.99
CA PRO A 54 1.43 0.93 -5.53
C PRO A 54 0.83 1.40 -6.85
N VAL A 55 0.66 2.71 -7.03
CA VAL A 55 0.03 3.29 -8.22
C VAL A 55 0.90 3.14 -9.47
N GLU A 56 2.21 3.10 -9.30
CA GLU A 56 3.21 2.97 -10.37
C GLU A 56 3.68 1.52 -10.57
N PHE A 57 3.26 0.59 -9.71
CA PHE A 57 3.67 -0.80 -9.80
C PHE A 57 3.00 -1.51 -10.97
N GLU A 58 3.79 -2.22 -11.78
CA GLU A 58 3.31 -2.99 -12.92
C GLU A 58 2.82 -4.39 -12.47
N PRO A 59 1.51 -4.70 -12.48
CA PRO A 59 0.99 -5.93 -11.88
C PRO A 59 1.53 -7.21 -12.52
N LYS A 60 1.91 -7.13 -13.79
CA LYS A 60 2.48 -8.24 -14.58
C LYS A 60 3.82 -8.74 -14.05
N GLU A 61 4.49 -7.98 -13.16
CA GLU A 61 5.71 -8.42 -12.47
C GLU A 61 5.43 -9.53 -11.45
N ILE A 62 4.17 -9.71 -11.05
CA ILE A 62 3.74 -10.75 -10.12
C ILE A 62 3.22 -11.93 -10.93
N PRO A 63 3.68 -13.17 -10.66
CA PRO A 63 3.25 -14.33 -11.42
C PRO A 63 1.77 -14.64 -11.19
N GLU A 64 1.12 -15.19 -12.21
CA GLU A 64 -0.19 -15.81 -12.05
C GLU A 64 -0.12 -16.96 -11.02
N PRO A 65 -1.17 -17.19 -10.22
CA PRO A 65 -2.49 -16.55 -10.27
C PRO A 65 -2.63 -15.26 -9.44
N TYR A 66 -1.52 -14.69 -8.95
CA TYR A 66 -1.54 -13.63 -7.94
C TYR A 66 -1.76 -12.22 -8.51
N THR A 67 -1.52 -12.02 -9.81
CA THR A 67 -1.67 -10.76 -10.55
C THR A 67 -3.00 -10.05 -10.26
N GLN A 68 -4.10 -10.81 -10.20
CA GLN A 68 -5.44 -10.25 -9.98
C GLN A 68 -5.60 -9.58 -8.60
N TYR A 69 -4.96 -10.13 -7.57
CA TYR A 69 -5.02 -9.59 -6.21
C TYR A 69 -4.19 -8.30 -6.09
N VAL A 70 -3.10 -8.23 -6.85
CA VAL A 70 -2.27 -7.02 -6.97
C VAL A 70 -3.04 -5.91 -7.68
N ARG A 71 -3.73 -6.22 -8.79
CA ARG A 71 -4.62 -5.25 -9.47
C ARG A 71 -5.70 -4.73 -8.52
N HIS A 72 -6.30 -5.62 -7.73
CA HIS A 72 -7.31 -5.23 -6.74
C HIS A 72 -6.72 -4.34 -5.65
N PHE A 73 -5.54 -4.67 -5.11
CA PHE A 73 -4.85 -3.81 -4.15
C PHE A 73 -4.60 -2.40 -4.70
N ILE A 74 -4.10 -2.27 -5.94
CA ILE A 74 -3.89 -0.96 -6.58
C ILE A 74 -5.20 -0.20 -6.74
N TYR A 75 -6.29 -0.88 -7.11
CA TYR A 75 -7.62 -0.29 -7.14
C TYR A 75 -8.04 0.25 -5.76
N MET A 76 -7.86 -0.54 -4.69
CA MET A 76 -8.19 -0.14 -3.32
C MET A 76 -7.38 1.08 -2.87
N VAL A 77 -6.10 1.17 -3.24
CA VAL A 77 -5.26 2.35 -2.97
C VAL A 77 -5.83 3.58 -3.68
N LYS A 78 -6.04 3.51 -5.00
CA LYS A 78 -6.57 4.62 -5.81
C LYS A 78 -7.93 5.11 -5.30
N ARG A 79 -8.80 4.21 -4.84
CA ARG A 79 -10.10 4.56 -4.25
C ARG A 79 -9.91 5.30 -2.92
N ASN A 80 -9.06 4.79 -2.03
CA ASN A 80 -8.81 5.41 -0.74
C ASN A 80 -8.16 6.80 -0.85
N GLU A 81 -7.21 7.00 -1.78
CA GLU A 81 -6.61 8.31 -2.07
C GLU A 81 -7.67 9.35 -2.49
N LYS A 82 -8.60 8.95 -3.38
CA LYS A 82 -9.72 9.82 -3.80
C LYS A 82 -10.66 10.19 -2.66
N SER A 83 -10.79 9.34 -1.65
CA SER A 83 -11.59 9.59 -0.45
C SER A 83 -10.84 10.36 0.64
N GLY A 84 -9.58 10.77 0.41
CA GLY A 84 -8.74 11.45 1.40
C GLY A 84 -8.10 10.53 2.44
N ASN A 85 -8.23 9.22 2.28
CA ASN A 85 -7.71 8.21 3.20
C ASN A 85 -6.32 7.74 2.75
N ASN A 86 -5.30 8.58 2.92
CA ASN A 86 -3.92 8.23 2.59
C ASN A 86 -3.33 7.32 3.69
N LYS A 87 -3.33 6.00 3.47
CA LYS A 87 -2.69 5.03 4.39
C LYS A 87 -1.29 4.67 3.91
N HIS A 88 -0.30 4.82 4.80
CA HIS A 88 1.07 4.37 4.55
C HIS A 88 1.25 2.92 5.03
N PHE A 89 1.70 2.03 4.13
CA PHE A 89 1.76 0.58 4.41
C PHE A 89 3.02 0.13 5.16
N TYR A 90 4.08 0.95 5.16
CA TYR A 90 5.25 0.74 6.00
C TYR A 90 5.07 1.47 7.32
N SER A 91 4.67 0.75 8.36
CA SER A 91 4.55 1.31 9.73
C SER A 91 4.81 0.26 10.82
N ASP A 92 5.62 -0.76 10.53
CA ASP A 92 6.10 -1.71 11.54
C ASP A 92 7.64 -1.84 11.44
N GLY A 93 8.36 -1.09 12.28
CA GLY A 93 9.66 -1.55 12.79
C GLY A 93 10.96 -0.84 12.38
N GLU A 94 10.97 0.41 11.88
CA GLU A 94 12.22 1.19 11.82
C GLU A 94 12.02 2.57 12.47
N SER A 95 12.69 2.77 13.59
CA SER A 95 12.79 4.06 14.28
C SER A 95 13.68 5.01 13.49
N SER A 96 13.30 6.30 13.49
CA SER A 96 14.04 7.50 13.04
C SER A 96 13.90 7.75 11.52
N GLU A 97 13.41 8.88 11.00
CA GLU A 97 13.65 10.28 11.33
C GLU A 97 12.49 11.12 10.76
N LYS A 98 12.08 12.17 11.49
CA LYS A 98 11.00 13.09 11.14
C LYS A 98 11.24 13.76 9.78
N LYS A 99 10.41 13.51 8.77
CA LYS A 99 10.14 14.51 7.71
C LYS A 99 8.81 15.19 7.99
N ARG A 100 8.90 16.32 8.69
CA ARG A 100 7.85 17.35 8.68
C ARG A 100 7.72 17.82 7.23
N VAL A 101 6.58 17.55 6.60
CA VAL A 101 6.20 18.23 5.37
C VAL A 101 5.76 19.64 5.79
N LEU A 102 6.69 20.59 5.64
CA LEU A 102 6.45 22.01 5.74
C LEU A 102 5.68 22.43 4.49
N TYR A 103 4.39 22.73 4.61
CA TYR A 103 3.69 23.50 3.59
C TYR A 103 4.31 24.91 3.55
N PRO A 104 4.74 25.43 2.39
CA PRO A 104 5.27 26.78 2.32
C PRO A 104 4.16 27.80 2.58
N ASP A 105 4.36 28.57 3.64
CA ASP A 105 3.59 29.72 4.07
C ASP A 105 3.39 30.73 2.94
N SER A 106 2.22 31.35 2.97
CA SER A 106 1.76 32.38 2.05
C SER A 106 2.72 33.57 2.01
N ILE A 107 3.09 34.00 0.79
CA ILE A 107 3.88 35.22 0.58
C ILE A 107 3.12 36.43 1.14
N LYS A 108 3.68 37.05 2.18
CA LYS A 108 3.28 38.36 2.70
C LYS A 108 3.76 39.45 1.74
N LEU A 109 2.84 40.15 1.06
CA LEU A 109 3.13 41.43 0.43
C LEU A 109 2.91 42.56 1.45
N VAL A 110 4.00 42.99 2.09
CA VAL A 110 4.02 44.16 2.98
C VAL A 110 4.04 45.43 2.14
N ARG A 111 3.01 46.27 2.29
CA ARG A 111 2.94 47.62 1.75
C ARG A 111 3.65 48.57 2.73
N THR A 112 4.84 49.04 2.38
CA THR A 112 5.55 50.08 3.14
C THR A 112 4.97 51.46 2.79
N LYS A 113 4.62 52.25 3.81
CA LYS A 113 4.50 53.72 3.70
C LYS A 113 5.83 54.33 4.13
N SER A 114 6.32 55.31 3.38
CA SER A 114 7.42 56.19 3.78
C SER A 114 6.98 57.65 3.69
N LYS A 115 7.26 58.35 4.79
CA LYS A 115 7.22 59.81 5.07
C LYS A 115 5.92 60.55 4.89
#